data_AF-A0A9W8AH58-F1
#
_entry.id   AF-A0A9W8AH58-F1
#
_cell.length_a   1.000
_cell.length_b   1.000
_cell.length_c   1.000
_cell.angle_alpha   90.00
_cell.angle_beta   90.00
_cell.angle_gamma   90.00
#
_symmetry.space_group_name_H-M   'P 1'
#
loop_
_entity.id
_entity.type
_entity.pdbx_description
1 polymer ?
#
loop_
_entity_poly.entity_id
_entity_poly.type
_entity_poly.pdbx_seq_one_letter_code
_entity_poly.pdbx_strand_id
1 'polypeptide(L)'
;MSSLNSNETRFLKLARQHPDGIDNDTIARELPDLTDEALMNVINTLSSKSLIQFLRKGSETIFQAKSDSEAEKMSGMDPEERLVFQQIEAAGNEGIWSKRIRIKSGLIATVVNRCIKKLEQKLLIKSVSSVKNPTQKIFMLFNLTPSVELTGGPWYTDQELDVDFIETLTSQCFKFIVSRSYPSRKPGAVYGPDYSFYPTAGQVRRFIVEMAISTVELSTEDVQTLLNILVYDGKIERRLPGADLLGMGGGLDDDDDDDDDLDSDGDIRPTTAGRGRGSRGRGRGRGAASGGRRVGGGKVNGKEPDYMYKAVRSKAADDALMGNPCGKCPVFEQCHMGSAISPTTCVYYKNWLDF
;
A
#
# COMPACT_ATOMS: atom_id res chain seq x y z
N MET A 1 -0.65 0.67 45.89
CA MET A 1 0.71 1.15 46.23
C MET A 1 1.24 0.34 47.41
N SER A 2 1.70 -0.89 47.17
CA SER A 2 2.26 -1.72 48.24
C SER A 2 3.71 -1.30 48.47
N SER A 3 4.02 -0.90 49.70
CA SER A 3 5.31 -0.38 50.18
C SER A 3 6.51 -1.01 49.48
N LEU A 4 7.15 -0.26 48.57
CA LEU A 4 8.47 -0.64 48.08
C LEU A 4 9.48 -0.32 49.17
N ASN A 5 10.36 -1.28 49.46
CA ASN A 5 11.47 -1.04 50.38
C ASN A 5 12.40 0.06 49.81
N SER A 6 13.15 0.74 50.69
CA SER A 6 14.10 1.79 50.28
C SER A 6 15.07 1.30 49.20
N ASN A 7 15.51 0.05 49.31
CA ASN A 7 16.39 -0.63 48.36
C ASN A 7 15.69 -0.96 47.03
N GLU A 8 14.42 -1.41 47.07
CA GLU A 8 13.61 -1.69 45.86
C GLU A 8 13.40 -0.41 45.03
N THR A 9 13.14 0.72 45.70
CA THR A 9 12.94 2.02 45.06
C THR A 9 14.23 2.55 44.44
N ARG A 10 15.37 2.32 45.10
CA ARG A 10 16.70 2.71 44.62
C ARG A 10 17.10 1.92 43.38
N PHE A 11 16.86 0.61 43.37
CA PHE A 11 17.06 -0.26 42.21
C PHE A 11 16.17 0.15 41.03
N LEU A 12 14.88 0.40 41.28
CA LEU A 12 13.95 0.82 40.23
C LEU A 12 14.35 2.17 39.61
N LYS A 13 14.81 3.12 40.43
CA LYS A 13 15.30 4.43 39.95
C LYS A 13 16.51 4.28 39.05
N LEU A 14 17.42 3.37 39.40
CA LEU A 14 18.59 3.04 38.60
C LEU A 14 18.20 2.40 37.27
N ALA A 15 17.28 1.44 37.31
CA ALA A 15 16.82 0.72 36.13
C ALA A 15 16.05 1.62 35.15
N ARG A 16 15.46 2.72 35.63
CA ARG A 16 14.85 3.76 34.78
C ARG A 16 15.87 4.71 34.14
N GLN A 17 17.06 4.87 34.72
CA GLN A 17 18.12 5.71 34.16
C GLN A 17 18.84 5.02 32.99
N HIS A 18 18.83 3.69 32.96
CA HIS A 18 19.42 2.87 31.91
C HIS A 18 18.34 2.10 31.13
N PRO A 19 17.76 2.69 30.07
CA PRO A 19 16.70 2.04 29.27
C PRO A 19 17.19 0.79 28.53
N ASP A 20 18.50 0.63 28.30
CA ASP A 20 19.09 -0.56 27.66
C ASP A 20 19.34 -1.72 28.65
N GLY A 21 19.00 -1.55 29.93
CA GLY A 21 19.17 -2.54 30.99
C GLY A 21 20.47 -2.36 31.78
N ILE A 22 20.47 -2.85 33.02
CA ILE A 22 21.62 -2.82 33.93
C ILE A 22 22.24 -4.22 34.04
N ASP A 23 23.54 -4.33 33.89
CA ASP A 23 24.35 -5.53 34.12
C ASP A 23 24.65 -5.76 35.60
N ASN A 24 25.00 -7.00 35.95
CA ASN A 24 25.30 -7.39 37.33
C ASN A 24 26.48 -6.60 37.92
N ASP A 25 27.46 -6.22 37.09
CA ASP A 25 28.64 -5.46 37.51
C ASP A 25 28.32 -3.99 37.80
N THR A 26 27.45 -3.36 37.01
CA THR A 26 26.96 -2.00 37.29
C THR A 26 26.10 -1.96 38.56
N ILE A 27 25.28 -2.99 38.81
CA ILE A 27 24.51 -3.12 40.05
C ILE A 27 25.44 -3.23 41.26
N ALA A 28 26.49 -4.04 41.18
CA ALA A 28 27.47 -4.21 42.25
C ALA A 28 28.26 -2.92 42.55
N ARG A 29 28.49 -2.06 41.54
CA ARG A 29 29.20 -0.78 41.71
C ARG A 29 28.35 0.32 42.37
N GLU A 30 27.08 0.41 42.03
CA GLU A 30 26.20 1.48 42.55
C GLU A 30 25.45 1.11 43.83
N LEU A 31 25.33 -0.18 44.13
CA LEU A 31 24.72 -0.69 45.36
C LEU A 31 25.65 -1.67 46.11
N PRO A 32 26.83 -1.23 46.60
CA PRO A 32 27.76 -2.09 47.34
C PRO A 32 27.27 -2.47 48.75
N ASP A 33 26.25 -1.79 49.28
CA ASP A 33 25.70 -2.03 50.63
C ASP A 33 24.71 -3.22 50.72
N LEU A 34 24.36 -3.85 49.59
CA LEU A 34 23.47 -5.00 49.59
C LEU A 34 24.28 -6.29 49.48
N THR A 35 24.05 -7.21 50.41
CA THR A 35 24.52 -8.59 50.28
C THR A 35 23.87 -9.24 49.06
N ASP A 36 24.57 -10.17 48.40
CA ASP A 36 24.08 -10.89 47.23
C ASP A 36 22.70 -11.54 47.47
N GLU A 37 22.44 -11.99 48.70
CA GLU A 37 21.15 -12.53 49.13
C GLU A 37 20.03 -11.47 49.19
N ALA A 38 20.33 -10.27 49.70
CA ALA A 38 19.38 -9.18 49.75
C ALA A 38 19.07 -8.66 48.33
N LEU A 39 20.07 -8.63 47.45
CA LEU A 39 19.90 -8.27 46.05
C LEU A 39 19.01 -9.28 45.31
N MET A 40 19.25 -10.58 45.48
CA MET A 40 18.39 -11.63 44.90
C MET A 40 16.94 -11.54 45.41
N ASN A 41 16.74 -11.23 46.69
CA ASN A 41 15.40 -11.02 47.23
C ASN A 41 14.70 -9.80 46.62
N VAL A 42 15.42 -8.67 46.47
CA VAL A 42 14.92 -7.45 45.82
C VAL A 42 14.59 -7.71 44.35
N ILE A 43 15.44 -8.44 43.63
CA ILE A 43 15.19 -8.83 42.23
C ILE A 43 13.97 -9.74 42.14
N ASN A 44 13.81 -10.72 43.02
CA ASN A 44 12.65 -11.62 43.05
C ASN A 44 11.35 -10.88 43.40
N THR A 45 11.38 -9.93 44.33
CA THR A 45 10.19 -9.10 44.65
C THR A 45 9.85 -8.12 43.52
N LEU A 46 10.83 -7.50 42.88
CA LEU A 46 10.60 -6.61 41.74
C LEU A 46 10.15 -7.37 40.49
N SER A 47 10.66 -8.58 40.28
CA SER A 47 10.26 -9.49 39.20
C SER A 47 8.82 -9.97 39.37
N SER A 48 8.44 -10.36 40.59
CA SER A 48 7.06 -10.77 40.90
C SER A 48 6.07 -9.62 40.78
N LYS A 49 6.47 -8.38 41.11
CA LYS A 49 5.71 -7.15 40.85
C LYS A 49 5.71 -6.72 39.36
N SER A 50 6.36 -7.49 38.48
CA SER A 50 6.47 -7.21 37.03
C SER A 50 7.16 -5.90 36.65
N LEU A 51 7.89 -5.28 37.58
CA LEU A 51 8.56 -3.99 37.39
C LEU A 51 9.89 -4.10 36.64
N ILE A 52 10.47 -5.30 36.57
CA ILE A 52 11.73 -5.58 35.88
C ILE A 52 11.59 -6.80 34.96
N GLN A 53 12.39 -6.83 33.89
CA GLN A 53 12.52 -7.96 32.98
C GLN A 53 13.98 -8.38 32.87
N PHE A 54 14.20 -9.70 32.88
CA PHE A 54 15.49 -10.31 32.60
C PHE A 54 15.66 -10.42 31.08
N LEU A 55 16.72 -9.81 30.55
CA LEU A 55 17.16 -9.99 29.18
C LEU A 55 18.53 -10.68 29.22
N ARG A 56 18.79 -11.57 28.27
CA ARG A 56 20.06 -12.28 28.17
C ARG A 56 20.85 -11.70 27.00
N LYS A 57 22.03 -11.11 27.28
CA LYS A 57 22.96 -10.61 26.27
C LYS A 57 24.25 -11.45 26.35
N GLY A 58 24.30 -12.53 25.57
CA GLY A 58 25.41 -13.48 25.60
C GLY A 58 25.46 -14.30 26.90
N SER A 59 26.55 -14.15 27.67
CA SER A 59 26.77 -14.80 28.98
C SER A 59 26.21 -14.02 30.16
N GLU A 60 25.84 -12.75 29.97
CA GLU A 60 25.41 -11.86 31.04
C GLU A 60 23.90 -11.61 31.00
N THR A 61 23.30 -11.53 32.18
CA THR A 61 21.90 -11.16 32.37
C THR A 61 21.84 -9.66 32.61
N ILE A 62 21.10 -8.94 31.78
CA ILE A 62 20.81 -7.52 31.96
C ILE A 62 19.38 -7.35 32.48
N PHE A 63 19.18 -6.43 33.40
CA PHE A 63 17.92 -6.14 34.07
C PHE A 63 17.34 -4.84 33.52
N GLN A 64 16.23 -4.91 32.81
CA GLN A 64 15.55 -3.74 32.25
C GLN A 64 14.31 -3.40 33.08
N ALA A 65 14.12 -2.14 33.46
CA ALA A 65 12.87 -1.69 34.06
C ALA A 65 11.75 -1.69 33.01
N LYS A 66 10.59 -2.25 33.36
CA LYS A 66 9.35 -2.05 32.60
C LYS A 66 8.69 -0.75 33.01
N SER A 67 7.93 -0.14 32.11
CA SER A 67 7.20 1.08 32.45
C SER A 67 6.15 0.79 33.54
N ASP A 68 5.87 1.78 34.40
CA ASP A 68 4.88 1.63 35.48
C ASP A 68 3.49 1.26 34.93
N SER A 69 3.15 1.74 33.74
CA SER A 69 1.90 1.42 33.03
C SER A 69 1.84 -0.05 32.59
N GLU A 70 2.96 -0.65 32.21
CA GLU A 70 3.04 -2.08 31.85
C GLU A 70 3.09 -2.95 33.09
N ALA A 71 3.79 -2.51 34.14
CA ALA A 71 3.89 -3.25 35.40
C ALA A 71 2.55 -3.35 36.13
N GLU A 72 1.73 -2.29 36.15
CA GLU A 72 0.38 -2.34 36.72
C GLU A 72 -0.54 -3.28 35.95
N LYS A 73 -0.47 -3.28 34.61
CA LYS A 73 -1.22 -4.21 33.78
C LYS A 73 -0.80 -5.65 34.08
N MET A 74 0.50 -5.89 34.28
CA MET A 74 1.08 -7.23 34.47
C MET A 74 1.03 -7.74 35.92
N SER A 75 0.90 -6.86 36.92
CA SER A 75 0.90 -7.22 38.35
C SER A 75 -0.35 -7.99 38.81
N GLY A 76 -1.43 -7.99 38.03
CA GLY A 76 -2.66 -8.74 38.30
C GLY A 76 -2.91 -9.91 37.36
N MET A 77 -1.89 -10.35 36.61
CA MET A 77 -1.99 -11.44 35.64
C MET A 77 -1.38 -12.73 36.18
N ASP A 78 -2.01 -13.86 35.87
CA ASP A 78 -1.42 -15.19 36.05
C ASP A 78 -0.12 -15.30 35.21
N PRO A 79 0.87 -16.11 35.61
CA PRO A 79 2.12 -16.25 34.85
C PRO A 79 1.88 -16.73 33.41
N GLU A 80 0.85 -17.55 33.17
CA GLU A 80 0.43 -17.97 31.83
C GLU A 80 -0.24 -16.83 31.04
N GLU A 81 -1.03 -15.97 31.71
CA GLU A 81 -1.61 -14.77 31.10
C GLU A 81 -0.50 -13.80 30.66
N ARG A 82 0.50 -13.61 31.51
CA ARG A 82 1.67 -12.74 31.25
C ARG A 82 2.42 -13.20 30.01
N LEU A 83 2.62 -14.52 29.87
CA LEU A 83 3.29 -15.10 28.70
C LEU A 83 2.48 -14.89 27.43
N VAL A 84 1.17 -15.15 27.45
CA VAL A 84 0.28 -14.94 26.29
C VAL A 84 0.24 -13.47 25.89
N PHE A 85 0.14 -12.56 26.86
CA PHE A 85 0.14 -11.12 26.61
C PHE A 85 1.44 -10.66 25.95
N GLN A 86 2.60 -11.12 26.43
CA GLN A 86 3.90 -10.80 25.82
C GLN A 86 4.00 -11.28 24.36
N GLN A 87 3.41 -12.43 24.02
CA GLN A 87 3.39 -12.92 22.64
C GLN A 87 2.48 -12.09 21.72
N ILE A 88 1.41 -11.50 22.27
CA ILE A 88 0.50 -10.62 21.53
C ILE A 88 1.12 -9.24 21.34
N GLU A 89 1.77 -8.71 22.38
CA GLU A 89 2.52 -7.44 22.33
C GLU A 89 3.63 -7.49 21.28
N ALA A 90 4.38 -8.60 21.24
CA ALA A 90 5.42 -8.82 20.24
C ALA A 90 4.90 -8.90 18.78
N ALA A 91 3.60 -9.09 18.57
CA ALA A 91 3.00 -9.18 17.24
C ALA A 91 2.52 -7.82 16.68
N GLY A 92 2.41 -6.79 17.53
CA GLY A 92 2.08 -5.42 17.11
C GLY A 92 0.80 -5.34 16.25
N ASN A 93 0.91 -4.69 15.08
CA ASN A 93 -0.22 -4.30 14.23
C ASN A 93 -0.75 -5.43 13.33
N GLU A 94 0.02 -6.50 13.12
CA GLU A 94 -0.42 -7.68 12.34
C GLU A 94 -1.25 -8.63 13.21
N GLY A 95 -1.09 -8.53 14.53
CA GLY A 95 -1.70 -9.43 15.50
C GLY A 95 -1.15 -10.85 15.40
N ILE A 96 -1.67 -11.74 16.24
CA ILE A 96 -1.23 -13.13 16.31
C ILE A 96 -2.40 -14.10 16.29
N TRP A 97 -2.31 -15.12 15.44
CA TRP A 97 -3.31 -16.20 15.37
C TRP A 97 -3.24 -17.12 16.60
N SER A 98 -4.39 -17.55 17.14
CA SER A 98 -4.46 -18.43 18.32
C SER A 98 -3.60 -19.70 18.24
N LYS A 99 -3.51 -20.31 17.04
CA LYS A 99 -2.64 -21.48 16.82
C LYS A 99 -1.16 -21.12 16.98
N ARG A 100 -0.76 -19.93 16.52
CA ARG A 100 0.61 -19.40 16.65
C ARG A 100 0.93 -19.09 18.11
N ILE A 101 -0.01 -18.52 18.87
CA ILE A 101 0.14 -18.31 20.32
C ILE A 101 0.44 -19.63 21.02
N ARG A 102 -0.32 -20.68 20.72
CA ARG A 102 -0.12 -22.02 21.32
C ARG A 102 1.27 -22.59 21.05
N ILE A 103 1.76 -22.47 19.82
CA ILE A 103 3.09 -22.97 19.43
C ILE A 103 4.20 -22.16 20.12
N LYS A 104 4.05 -20.83 20.21
CA LYS A 104 5.05 -19.95 20.82
C LYS A 104 5.06 -20.01 22.35
N SER A 105 3.91 -20.13 23.00
CA SER A 105 3.80 -20.18 24.45
C SER A 105 4.09 -21.58 25.03
N GLY A 106 4.01 -22.63 24.20
CA GLY A 106 4.15 -24.02 24.67
C GLY A 106 3.01 -24.49 25.58
N LEU A 107 1.94 -23.71 25.71
CA LEU A 107 0.81 -24.00 26.58
C LEU A 107 -0.25 -24.85 25.88
N ILE A 108 -1.05 -25.58 26.67
CA ILE A 108 -2.18 -26.36 26.17
C ILE A 108 -3.28 -25.42 25.68
N ALA A 109 -3.99 -25.82 24.61
CA ALA A 109 -5.05 -25.00 23.99
C ALA A 109 -6.13 -24.52 24.97
N THR A 110 -6.51 -25.35 25.95
CA THR A 110 -7.51 -25.01 26.98
C THR A 110 -7.05 -23.87 27.88
N VAL A 111 -5.77 -23.85 28.25
CA VAL A 111 -5.16 -22.79 29.07
C VAL A 111 -5.08 -21.50 28.26
N VAL A 112 -4.59 -21.56 27.02
CA VAL A 112 -4.50 -20.39 26.13
C VAL A 112 -5.88 -19.75 25.92
N ASN A 113 -6.91 -20.54 25.64
CA ASN A 113 -8.27 -20.02 25.45
C ASN A 113 -8.85 -19.40 26.73
N ARG A 114 -8.51 -19.93 27.92
CA ARG A 114 -8.90 -19.34 29.20
C ARG A 114 -8.20 -17.99 29.44
N CYS A 115 -6.89 -17.93 29.19
CA CYS A 115 -6.10 -16.69 29.32
C CYS A 115 -6.60 -15.62 28.35
N ILE A 116 -6.85 -15.96 27.08
CA ILE A 116 -7.40 -15.04 26.07
C ILE A 116 -8.73 -14.44 26.55
N LYS A 117 -9.67 -15.27 27.03
CA LYS A 117 -10.97 -14.78 27.53
C LYS A 117 -10.81 -13.80 28.71
N LYS A 118 -9.90 -14.09 29.64
CA LYS A 118 -9.64 -13.19 30.77
C LYS A 118 -8.97 -11.88 30.34
N LEU A 119 -8.03 -11.94 29.39
CA LEU A 119 -7.38 -10.76 28.82
C LEU A 119 -8.36 -9.89 28.01
N GLU A 120 -9.31 -10.52 27.32
CA GLU A 120 -10.40 -9.86 26.58
C GLU A 120 -11.40 -9.20 27.57
N GLN A 121 -11.75 -9.89 28.66
CA GLN A 121 -12.59 -9.33 29.72
C GLN A 121 -11.93 -8.11 30.42
N LYS A 122 -10.60 -8.11 30.55
CA LYS A 122 -9.82 -6.98 31.08
C LYS A 122 -9.63 -5.84 30.05
N LEU A 123 -10.16 -5.97 28.83
CA LEU A 123 -10.02 -5.01 27.72
C LEU A 123 -8.55 -4.71 27.35
N LEU A 124 -7.64 -5.67 27.56
CA LEU A 124 -6.23 -5.53 27.18
C LEU A 124 -5.97 -5.97 25.74
N ILE A 125 -6.74 -6.94 25.27
CA ILE A 125 -6.67 -7.49 23.91
C ILE A 125 -8.03 -7.40 23.24
N LYS A 126 -8.03 -7.38 21.92
CA LYS A 126 -9.23 -7.52 21.09
C LYS A 126 -9.03 -8.63 20.07
N SER A 127 -10.13 -9.27 19.71
CA SER A 127 -10.18 -10.22 18.60
C SER A 127 -10.55 -9.49 17.31
N VAL A 128 -9.81 -9.78 16.24
CA VAL A 128 -10.02 -9.26 14.88
C VAL A 128 -10.06 -10.45 13.93
N SER A 129 -11.01 -10.47 13.01
CA SER A 129 -11.06 -11.44 11.90
C SER A 129 -10.22 -10.94 10.73
N SER A 130 -9.52 -11.86 10.06
CA SER A 130 -8.82 -11.53 8.82
C SER A 130 -9.78 -11.61 7.65
N VAL A 131 -9.72 -10.62 6.75
CA VAL A 131 -10.41 -10.68 5.45
C VAL A 131 -9.86 -11.81 4.56
N LYS A 132 -8.54 -12.03 4.57
CA LYS A 132 -7.89 -13.09 3.77
C LYS A 132 -8.26 -14.49 4.27
N ASN A 133 -8.47 -14.64 5.58
CA ASN A 133 -8.74 -15.93 6.23
C ASN A 133 -9.81 -15.78 7.33
N PRO A 134 -11.11 -15.81 6.99
CA PRO A 134 -12.19 -15.50 7.93
C PRO A 134 -12.30 -16.50 9.10
N THR A 135 -11.81 -17.73 8.92
CA THR A 135 -11.81 -18.76 9.98
C THR A 135 -10.74 -18.53 11.06
N GLN A 136 -9.75 -17.67 10.80
CA GLN A 136 -8.63 -17.46 11.70
C GLN A 136 -8.90 -16.28 12.64
N LYS A 137 -9.02 -16.57 13.94
CA LYS A 137 -9.14 -15.55 14.99
C LYS A 137 -7.77 -14.97 15.35
N ILE A 138 -7.55 -13.72 15.01
CA ILE A 138 -6.31 -12.99 15.28
C ILE A 138 -6.54 -12.10 16.50
N PHE A 139 -5.55 -12.07 17.40
CA PHE A 139 -5.58 -11.27 18.62
C PHE A 139 -4.52 -10.19 18.56
N MET A 140 -4.89 -8.99 19.00
CA MET A 140 -3.99 -7.84 19.07
C MET A 140 -4.30 -6.99 20.31
N LEU A 141 -3.42 -6.05 20.63
CA LEU A 141 -3.65 -5.12 21.73
C LEU A 141 -4.85 -4.21 21.44
N PHE A 142 -5.60 -3.85 22.49
CA PHE A 142 -6.82 -3.06 22.35
C PHE A 142 -6.56 -1.68 21.71
N ASN A 143 -5.47 -1.04 22.12
CA ASN A 143 -5.06 0.30 21.69
C ASN A 143 -4.40 0.35 20.30
N LEU A 144 -4.10 -0.79 19.68
CA LEU A 144 -3.49 -0.82 18.35
C LEU A 144 -4.55 -0.87 17.25
N THR A 145 -4.41 -0.09 16.20
CA THR A 145 -5.23 -0.20 15.00
C THR A 145 -4.74 -1.36 14.12
N PRO A 146 -5.64 -2.23 13.63
CA PRO A 146 -5.24 -3.31 12.75
C PRO A 146 -4.67 -2.76 11.45
N SER A 147 -3.70 -3.46 10.86
CA SER A 147 -3.16 -3.10 9.55
C SER A 147 -4.21 -3.26 8.44
N VAL A 148 -4.08 -2.46 7.38
CA VAL A 148 -4.93 -2.52 6.18
C VAL A 148 -4.93 -3.92 5.55
N GLU A 149 -3.81 -4.64 5.64
CA GLU A 149 -3.73 -6.02 5.16
C GLU A 149 -4.64 -7.01 5.91
N LEU A 150 -4.93 -6.72 7.17
CA LEU A 150 -5.80 -7.54 8.02
C LEU A 150 -7.27 -7.17 7.82
N THR A 151 -7.58 -5.88 7.79
CA THR A 151 -8.94 -5.34 7.64
C THR A 151 -9.43 -5.25 6.20
N GLY A 152 -8.54 -5.40 5.21
CA GLY A 152 -8.87 -5.21 3.80
C GLY A 152 -9.05 -3.75 3.38
N GLY A 153 -8.83 -2.80 4.30
CA GLY A 153 -9.03 -1.37 4.06
C GLY A 153 -10.52 -0.97 4.11
N PRO A 154 -10.86 0.23 3.60
CA PRO A 154 -12.21 0.81 3.71
C PRO A 154 -13.25 0.14 2.81
N TRP A 155 -12.86 -0.86 2.02
CA TRP A 155 -13.71 -1.51 1.01
C TRP A 155 -14.49 -2.70 1.53
N TYR A 156 -14.27 -3.10 2.79
CA TYR A 156 -14.89 -4.27 3.38
C TYR A 156 -15.83 -3.90 4.52
N THR A 157 -17.03 -4.44 4.47
CA THR A 157 -18.04 -4.37 5.53
C THR A 157 -18.38 -5.81 5.92
N ASP A 158 -18.35 -6.14 7.22
CA ASP A 158 -18.67 -7.48 7.73
C ASP A 158 -17.93 -8.65 7.05
N GLN A 159 -16.67 -8.43 6.64
CA GLN A 159 -15.80 -9.40 5.94
C GLN A 159 -16.17 -9.67 4.47
N GLU A 160 -17.10 -8.90 3.92
CA GLU A 160 -17.47 -8.94 2.50
C GLU A 160 -17.05 -7.64 1.80
N LEU A 161 -16.76 -7.72 0.50
CA LEU A 161 -16.42 -6.56 -0.31
C LEU A 161 -17.70 -5.75 -0.58
N ASP A 162 -17.72 -4.50 -0.17
CA ASP A 162 -18.87 -3.61 -0.33
C ASP A 162 -18.88 -3.00 -1.74
N VAL A 163 -19.39 -3.78 -2.70
CA VAL A 163 -19.43 -3.40 -4.11
C VAL A 163 -20.33 -2.18 -4.32
N ASP A 164 -21.48 -2.12 -3.65
CA ASP A 164 -22.43 -1.00 -3.76
C ASP A 164 -21.79 0.33 -3.29
N PHE A 165 -21.02 0.28 -2.20
CA PHE A 165 -20.25 1.42 -1.73
C PHE A 165 -19.19 1.85 -2.75
N ILE A 166 -18.41 0.91 -3.28
CA ILE A 166 -17.39 1.19 -4.31
C ILE A 166 -18.02 1.81 -5.56
N GLU A 167 -19.12 1.25 -6.08
CA GLU A 167 -19.81 1.74 -7.26
C GLU A 167 -20.40 3.13 -7.06
N THR A 168 -21.01 3.38 -5.89
CA THR A 168 -21.55 4.68 -5.52
C THR A 168 -20.44 5.72 -5.46
N LEU A 169 -19.34 5.42 -4.77
CA LEU A 169 -18.22 6.35 -4.61
C LEU A 169 -17.52 6.61 -5.95
N THR A 170 -17.32 5.57 -6.75
CA THR A 170 -16.77 5.65 -8.11
C THR A 170 -17.63 6.53 -9.01
N SER A 171 -18.96 6.37 -8.95
CA SER A 171 -19.91 7.18 -9.70
C SER A 171 -19.89 8.66 -9.31
N GLN A 172 -19.74 8.95 -8.01
CA GLN A 172 -19.61 10.34 -7.53
C GLN A 172 -18.28 10.97 -7.93
N CYS A 173 -17.18 10.22 -7.83
CA CYS A 173 -15.87 10.65 -8.33
C CYS A 173 -15.93 10.99 -9.82
N PHE A 174 -16.56 10.12 -10.62
CA PHE A 174 -16.75 10.36 -12.05
C PHE A 174 -17.57 11.62 -12.32
N LYS A 175 -18.73 11.80 -11.66
CA LYS A 175 -19.56 13.01 -11.81
C LYS A 175 -18.79 14.29 -11.49
N PHE A 176 -18.00 14.27 -10.41
CA PHE A 176 -17.15 15.40 -10.04
C PHE A 176 -16.11 15.71 -11.14
N ILE A 177 -15.41 14.69 -11.63
CA ILE A 177 -14.41 14.86 -12.70
C ILE A 177 -15.06 15.37 -13.98
N VAL A 178 -16.20 14.84 -14.38
CA VAL A 178 -16.97 15.30 -15.55
C VAL A 178 -17.33 16.78 -15.43
N SER A 179 -17.83 17.21 -14.27
CA SER A 179 -18.21 18.61 -14.02
C SER A 179 -17.05 19.61 -14.16
N ARG A 180 -15.81 19.14 -13.93
CA ARG A 180 -14.57 19.94 -14.07
C ARG A 180 -13.87 19.76 -15.41
N SER A 181 -14.18 18.69 -16.14
CA SER A 181 -13.52 18.34 -17.41
C SER A 181 -14.11 19.07 -18.61
N TYR A 182 -15.36 19.56 -18.53
CA TYR A 182 -16.03 20.28 -19.61
C TYR A 182 -16.52 21.66 -19.16
N PRO A 183 -16.48 22.69 -20.02
CA PRO A 183 -17.05 23.99 -19.71
C PRO A 183 -18.58 23.91 -19.56
N SER A 184 -19.09 24.26 -18.38
CA SER A 184 -20.53 24.22 -18.05
C SER A 184 -21.39 25.15 -18.94
N ARG A 185 -20.77 26.15 -19.60
CA ARG A 185 -21.48 27.15 -20.42
C ARG A 185 -22.01 26.61 -21.76
N LYS A 186 -21.49 25.51 -22.31
CA LYS A 186 -21.96 24.94 -23.58
C LYS A 186 -21.87 23.41 -23.60
N PRO A 187 -22.97 22.69 -23.81
CA PRO A 187 -22.91 21.25 -24.06
C PRO A 187 -22.11 21.02 -25.35
N GLY A 188 -21.06 20.20 -25.29
CA GLY A 188 -20.20 19.97 -26.45
C GLY A 188 -18.86 20.69 -26.44
N ALA A 189 -18.69 21.74 -25.64
CA ALA A 189 -17.41 22.45 -25.59
C ALA A 189 -16.32 21.63 -24.88
N VAL A 190 -15.07 21.80 -25.32
CA VAL A 190 -13.87 21.22 -24.71
C VAL A 190 -12.94 22.37 -24.41
N TYR A 191 -12.19 22.29 -23.31
CA TYR A 191 -11.15 23.27 -23.02
C TYR A 191 -10.02 23.21 -24.07
N GLY A 192 -9.40 24.35 -24.35
CA GLY A 192 -8.24 24.41 -25.24
C GLY A 192 -7.01 23.69 -24.66
N PRO A 193 -5.95 23.49 -25.47
CA PRO A 193 -4.73 22.80 -25.03
C PRO A 193 -4.06 23.41 -23.79
N ASP A 194 -4.24 24.71 -23.56
CA ASP A 194 -3.68 25.45 -22.42
C ASP A 194 -4.38 25.16 -21.08
N TYR A 195 -5.48 24.39 -21.09
CA TYR A 195 -6.20 24.08 -19.87
C TYR A 195 -5.55 22.90 -19.13
N SER A 196 -4.84 23.24 -18.05
CA SER A 196 -4.17 22.27 -17.19
C SER A 196 -4.87 22.07 -15.84
N PHE A 197 -6.01 22.72 -15.57
CA PHE A 197 -6.68 22.69 -14.26
C PHE A 197 -7.61 21.49 -14.08
N TYR A 198 -7.12 20.30 -14.41
CA TYR A 198 -7.85 19.05 -14.16
C TYR A 198 -7.78 18.65 -12.67
N PRO A 199 -8.82 18.00 -12.12
CA PRO A 199 -8.84 17.60 -10.72
C PRO A 199 -7.74 16.58 -10.40
N THR A 200 -7.06 16.78 -9.27
CA THR A 200 -6.10 15.80 -8.72
C THR A 200 -6.77 14.85 -7.72
N ALA A 201 -6.12 13.73 -7.41
CA ALA A 201 -6.66 12.76 -6.43
C ALA A 201 -6.93 13.41 -5.06
N GLY A 202 -6.06 14.35 -4.64
CA GLY A 202 -6.26 15.11 -3.40
C GLY A 202 -7.48 16.03 -3.43
N GLN A 203 -7.81 16.60 -4.59
CA GLN A 203 -9.02 17.42 -4.74
C GLN A 203 -10.29 16.56 -4.76
N VAL A 204 -10.25 15.39 -5.39
CA VAL A 204 -11.34 14.41 -5.36
C VAL A 204 -11.61 13.93 -3.93
N ARG A 205 -10.56 13.61 -3.16
CA ARG A 205 -10.68 13.27 -1.73
C ARG A 205 -11.36 14.39 -0.94
N ARG A 206 -10.94 15.64 -1.15
CA ARG A 206 -11.54 16.79 -0.44
C ARG A 206 -13.03 16.91 -0.75
N PHE A 207 -13.42 16.73 -2.01
CA PHE A 207 -14.81 16.72 -2.43
C PHE A 207 -15.63 15.61 -1.73
N ILE A 208 -15.08 14.40 -1.62
CA ILE A 208 -15.75 13.28 -0.92
C ILE A 208 -16.01 13.61 0.56
N VAL A 209 -15.01 14.21 1.22
CA VAL A 209 -15.11 14.61 2.63
C VAL A 209 -16.07 15.78 2.83
N GLU A 210 -15.99 16.80 1.98
CA GLU A 210 -16.82 18.02 2.08
C GLU A 210 -18.30 17.73 1.80
N MET A 211 -18.58 16.85 0.84
CA MET A 211 -19.95 16.42 0.52
C MET A 211 -20.47 15.32 1.44
N ALA A 212 -19.67 14.89 2.43
CA ALA A 212 -19.99 13.83 3.38
C ALA A 212 -20.57 12.56 2.73
N ILE A 213 -20.00 12.17 1.58
CA ILE A 213 -20.50 11.05 0.77
C ILE A 213 -20.21 9.70 1.45
N SER A 214 -19.10 9.62 2.19
CA SER A 214 -18.68 8.42 2.92
C SER A 214 -18.61 8.73 4.42
N THR A 215 -19.03 7.76 5.22
CA THR A 215 -18.85 7.74 6.68
C THR A 215 -17.48 7.23 7.11
N VAL A 216 -16.71 6.63 6.17
CA VAL A 216 -15.41 6.02 6.41
C VAL A 216 -14.30 7.02 6.06
N GLU A 217 -13.25 7.05 6.88
CA GLU A 217 -12.08 7.89 6.59
C GLU A 217 -11.27 7.30 5.42
N LEU A 218 -11.27 8.01 4.29
CA LEU A 218 -10.56 7.61 3.08
C LEU A 218 -9.21 8.34 2.97
N SER A 219 -8.15 7.60 2.71
CA SER A 219 -6.83 8.16 2.41
C SER A 219 -6.75 8.66 0.96
N THR A 220 -5.68 9.38 0.61
CA THR A 220 -5.44 9.78 -0.78
C THR A 220 -5.13 8.58 -1.69
N GLU A 221 -4.53 7.53 -1.13
CA GLU A 221 -4.18 6.30 -1.85
C GLU A 221 -5.44 5.49 -2.18
N ASP A 222 -6.40 5.42 -1.25
CA ASP A 222 -7.70 4.78 -1.49
C ASP A 222 -8.50 5.47 -2.61
N VAL A 223 -8.45 6.80 -2.67
CA VAL A 223 -9.09 7.53 -3.77
C VAL A 223 -8.35 7.27 -5.08
N GLN A 224 -7.03 7.14 -5.06
CA GLN A 224 -6.26 6.83 -6.26
C GLN A 224 -6.58 5.44 -6.83
N THR A 225 -6.82 4.43 -5.98
CA THR A 225 -7.25 3.11 -6.46
C THR A 225 -8.62 3.17 -7.14
N LEU A 226 -9.57 3.94 -6.60
CA LEU A 226 -10.87 4.19 -7.27
C LEU A 226 -10.71 4.91 -8.61
N LEU A 227 -9.83 5.90 -8.68
CA LEU A 227 -9.57 6.61 -9.92
C LEU A 227 -8.92 5.69 -10.95
N ASN A 228 -8.06 4.76 -10.53
CA ASN A 228 -7.51 3.75 -11.44
C ASN A 228 -8.60 2.85 -12.04
N ILE A 229 -9.63 2.46 -11.27
CA ILE A 229 -10.78 1.71 -11.81
C ILE A 229 -11.43 2.50 -12.96
N LEU A 230 -11.68 3.80 -12.76
CA LEU A 230 -12.25 4.65 -13.81
C LEU A 230 -11.33 4.83 -15.03
N VAL A 231 -10.01 4.76 -14.84
CA VAL A 231 -9.03 4.77 -15.93
C VAL A 231 -9.09 3.47 -16.73
N TYR A 232 -9.16 2.32 -16.04
CA TYR A 232 -9.26 1.01 -16.69
C TYR A 232 -10.60 0.82 -17.41
N ASP A 233 -11.69 1.38 -16.87
CA ASP A 233 -12.98 1.46 -17.55
C ASP A 233 -12.95 2.34 -18.82
N GLY A 234 -11.86 3.09 -19.07
CA GLY A 234 -11.76 4.04 -20.17
C GLY A 234 -12.65 5.29 -20.02
N LYS A 235 -13.22 5.52 -18.83
CA LYS A 235 -14.09 6.67 -18.53
C LYS A 235 -13.30 7.93 -18.25
N ILE A 236 -12.09 7.82 -17.69
CA ILE A 236 -11.20 8.94 -17.41
C ILE A 236 -9.77 8.69 -17.91
N GLU A 237 -9.07 9.75 -18.25
CA GLU A 237 -7.67 9.76 -18.64
C GLU A 237 -6.83 10.37 -17.53
N ARG A 238 -5.65 9.80 -17.31
CA ARG A 238 -4.64 10.29 -16.38
C ARG A 238 -3.65 11.18 -17.13
N ARG A 239 -3.43 12.40 -16.65
CA ARG A 239 -2.51 13.39 -17.22
C ARG A 239 -1.45 13.78 -16.19
N LEU A 240 -0.23 13.99 -16.65
CA LEU A 240 0.83 14.55 -15.81
C LEU A 240 0.68 16.08 -15.75
N PRO A 241 0.91 16.72 -14.59
CA PRO A 241 1.01 18.17 -14.52
C PRO A 241 2.19 18.65 -15.38
N GLY A 242 1.90 19.25 -16.53
CA GLY A 242 2.89 19.98 -17.34
C GLY A 242 3.86 19.17 -18.21
N ALA A 243 3.67 17.86 -18.41
CA ALA A 243 4.61 17.06 -19.23
C ALA A 243 4.38 17.14 -20.76
N ASP A 244 3.27 17.69 -21.24
CA ASP A 244 3.04 17.91 -22.68
C ASP A 244 3.84 19.10 -23.26
N LEU A 245 4.70 19.77 -22.46
CA LEU A 245 5.50 20.92 -22.89
C LEU A 245 7.03 20.71 -22.87
N LEU A 246 7.52 19.59 -22.31
CA LEU A 246 8.95 19.27 -22.30
C LEU A 246 9.19 18.05 -23.18
N GLY A 247 9.59 18.32 -24.42
CA GLY A 247 9.83 17.33 -25.46
C GLY A 247 10.83 16.25 -25.04
N MET A 248 10.29 15.13 -24.55
CA MET A 248 10.91 13.82 -24.69
C MET A 248 10.37 13.14 -25.94
N GLY A 249 10.59 13.79 -27.09
CA GLY A 249 10.85 13.03 -28.31
C GLY A 249 12.23 12.43 -28.11
N GLY A 250 12.30 11.22 -27.57
CA GLY A 250 13.53 10.43 -27.57
C GLY A 250 13.98 10.34 -29.02
N GLY A 251 15.10 10.99 -29.33
CA GLY A 251 15.85 10.69 -30.53
C GLY A 251 16.11 9.19 -30.48
N LEU A 252 15.63 8.50 -31.51
CA LEU A 252 16.17 7.20 -31.86
C LEU A 252 17.62 7.49 -32.25
N ASP A 253 18.53 7.26 -31.30
CA ASP A 253 19.93 7.06 -31.62
C ASP A 253 19.97 5.73 -32.41
N ASP A 254 19.84 5.83 -33.74
CA ASP A 254 20.17 4.76 -34.67
C ASP A 254 21.69 4.58 -34.64
N ASP A 255 22.18 3.90 -33.61
CA ASP A 255 23.51 3.27 -33.58
C ASP A 255 23.31 1.80 -33.98
N ASP A 256 23.25 1.53 -35.29
CA ASP A 256 23.48 0.21 -35.88
C ASP A 256 24.62 0.35 -36.90
N ASP A 257 25.85 0.42 -36.39
CA ASP A 257 27.04 -0.06 -37.09
C ASP A 257 27.22 -1.52 -36.68
N ASP A 258 26.90 -2.46 -37.57
CA ASP A 258 27.64 -3.73 -37.65
C ASP A 258 27.59 -4.24 -39.10
N ASP A 259 28.80 -4.35 -39.64
CA ASP A 259 29.17 -4.93 -40.92
C ASP A 259 28.70 -6.38 -41.04
N ASP A 260 28.13 -6.74 -42.19
CA ASP A 260 28.26 -8.11 -42.70
C ASP A 260 28.28 -8.08 -44.24
N ASP A 261 29.48 -8.28 -44.76
CA ASP A 261 29.83 -8.57 -46.14
C ASP A 261 29.09 -9.83 -46.65
N LEU A 262 28.23 -9.69 -47.67
CA LEU A 262 27.88 -10.81 -48.56
C LEU A 262 27.69 -10.35 -50.02
N ASP A 263 28.65 -10.77 -50.84
CA ASP A 263 28.65 -10.76 -52.31
C ASP A 263 27.35 -11.33 -52.91
N SER A 264 26.78 -10.65 -53.92
CA SER A 264 26.22 -11.32 -55.09
C SER A 264 25.97 -10.36 -56.25
N ASP A 265 26.42 -10.79 -57.43
CA ASP A 265 26.37 -10.17 -58.76
C ASP A 265 24.98 -9.71 -59.26
N GLY A 266 24.96 -8.72 -60.16
CA GLY A 266 23.87 -8.60 -61.16
C GLY A 266 23.55 -7.20 -61.73
N ASP A 267 24.26 -6.81 -62.78
CA ASP A 267 23.82 -6.06 -63.98
C ASP A 267 23.29 -4.58 -63.96
N ILE A 268 24.14 -3.68 -64.51
CA ILE A 268 23.98 -2.90 -65.78
C ILE A 268 22.60 -2.20 -66.01
N ARG A 269 22.41 -0.86 -66.17
CA ARG A 269 23.09 0.19 -66.98
C ARG A 269 22.55 1.62 -66.62
N PRO A 270 23.20 2.72 -67.09
CA PRO A 270 23.12 4.08 -66.54
C PRO A 270 22.37 5.08 -67.44
N THR A 271 22.00 6.27 -66.91
CA THR A 271 22.05 7.53 -67.68
C THR A 271 22.27 8.79 -66.83
N THR A 272 23.35 9.51 -67.19
CA THR A 272 23.50 10.98 -67.34
C THR A 272 23.47 11.95 -66.15
N ALA A 273 24.68 12.46 -65.84
CA ALA A 273 25.11 13.87 -65.79
C ALA A 273 24.27 14.91 -64.98
N GLY A 274 24.84 15.72 -64.07
CA GLY A 274 26.22 15.91 -63.66
C GLY A 274 26.40 17.21 -62.85
N ARG A 275 27.67 17.49 -62.50
CA ARG A 275 28.25 18.78 -62.03
C ARG A 275 27.73 19.28 -60.66
N GLY A 276 28.54 19.67 -59.67
CA GLY A 276 29.98 19.85 -59.56
C GLY A 276 30.30 20.68 -58.30
N ARG A 277 31.41 20.33 -57.65
CA ARG A 277 32.36 21.17 -56.87
C ARG A 277 31.83 22.26 -55.91
N GLY A 278 32.28 22.18 -54.66
CA GLY A 278 32.26 23.35 -53.76
C GLY A 278 32.86 23.13 -52.38
N SER A 279 34.14 22.74 -52.32
CA SER A 279 34.93 22.75 -51.08
C SER A 279 35.05 24.17 -50.50
N ARG A 280 34.83 24.33 -49.19
CA ARG A 280 35.47 25.39 -48.36
C ARG A 280 35.31 25.07 -46.87
N GLY A 281 36.38 24.52 -46.29
CA GLY A 281 36.62 24.55 -44.86
C GLY A 281 36.98 25.96 -44.37
N ARG A 282 36.70 26.19 -43.09
CA ARG A 282 37.22 27.20 -42.13
C ARG A 282 36.22 27.18 -40.97
N GLY A 283 36.58 27.13 -39.70
CA GLY A 283 37.86 27.22 -39.03
C GLY A 283 37.57 27.11 -37.54
N ARG A 284 38.52 26.53 -36.81
CA ARG A 284 38.51 26.41 -35.36
C ARG A 284 38.43 27.81 -34.72
N GLY A 285 37.45 28.02 -33.86
CA GLY A 285 37.33 29.18 -32.99
C GLY A 285 37.09 28.72 -31.56
N ARG A 286 38.15 28.72 -30.75
CA ARG A 286 38.10 28.49 -29.30
C ARG A 286 37.50 29.73 -28.61
N GLY A 287 36.54 29.51 -27.72
CA GLY A 287 36.05 30.49 -26.73
C GLY A 287 35.19 29.73 -25.72
N ALA A 288 35.75 29.27 -24.61
CA ALA A 288 35.91 30.02 -23.36
C ALA A 288 34.58 30.32 -22.65
N ALA A 289 34.26 29.42 -21.72
CA ALA A 289 33.66 29.65 -20.40
C ALA A 289 32.43 30.57 -20.27
N SER A 290 31.28 29.94 -20.00
CA SER A 290 30.31 30.45 -19.03
C SER A 290 29.78 29.30 -18.19
N GLY A 291 30.01 29.37 -16.88
CA GLY A 291 29.73 28.31 -15.92
C GLY A 291 28.24 27.94 -15.85
N GLY A 292 27.93 26.70 -16.22
CA GLY A 292 26.69 26.02 -15.89
C GLY A 292 26.71 25.62 -14.42
N ARG A 293 25.94 26.36 -13.61
CA ARG A 293 25.68 26.07 -12.21
C ARG A 293 24.40 25.24 -12.12
N ARG A 294 24.49 24.08 -11.43
CA ARG A 294 23.38 23.23 -10.92
C ARG A 294 22.66 22.42 -12.02
N VAL A 295 22.18 21.21 -11.77
CA VAL A 295 21.49 20.71 -10.57
C VAL A 295 21.90 19.27 -10.30
N GLY A 296 22.37 19.01 -9.07
CA GLY A 296 22.55 17.64 -8.58
C GLY A 296 21.20 16.94 -8.53
N GLY A 297 21.15 15.73 -9.10
CA GLY A 297 20.03 14.81 -8.99
C GLY A 297 19.79 14.44 -7.52
N GLY A 298 18.97 15.24 -6.84
CA GLY A 298 18.36 14.84 -5.59
C GLY A 298 17.39 13.72 -5.88
N LYS A 299 17.65 12.53 -5.32
CA LYS A 299 16.66 11.47 -5.17
C LYS A 299 15.43 12.06 -4.50
N VAL A 300 14.39 12.34 -5.29
CA VAL A 300 13.07 12.67 -4.76
C VAL A 300 12.53 11.36 -4.18
N ASN A 301 12.25 11.34 -2.88
CA ASN A 301 11.55 10.24 -2.22
C ASN A 301 10.37 9.80 -3.10
N GLY A 302 10.22 8.49 -3.30
CA GLY A 302 9.29 7.84 -4.22
C GLY A 302 7.81 8.10 -3.94
N LYS A 303 7.39 9.35 -4.07
CA LYS A 303 6.00 9.77 -4.13
C LYS A 303 5.65 9.81 -5.61
N GLU A 304 4.69 8.99 -6.02
CA GLU A 304 4.19 9.00 -7.40
C GLU A 304 3.82 10.43 -7.81
N PRO A 305 4.01 10.80 -9.09
CA PRO A 305 3.68 12.14 -9.57
C PRO A 305 2.19 12.43 -9.34
N ASP A 306 1.85 13.65 -8.91
CA ASP A 306 0.47 14.05 -8.63
C ASP A 306 -0.33 14.09 -9.93
N TYR A 307 -0.99 12.99 -10.26
CA TYR A 307 -1.72 12.87 -11.51
C TYR A 307 -3.00 13.72 -11.49
N MET A 308 -3.32 14.27 -12.66
CA MET A 308 -4.57 14.99 -12.91
C MET A 308 -5.50 14.11 -13.75
N TYR A 309 -6.81 14.21 -13.51
CA TYR A 309 -7.79 13.30 -14.10
C TYR A 309 -8.78 14.06 -14.96
N LYS A 310 -8.96 13.62 -16.20
CA LYS A 310 -9.89 14.21 -17.17
C LYS A 310 -10.91 13.17 -17.61
N ALA A 311 -12.19 13.51 -17.61
CA ALA A 311 -13.21 12.63 -18.18
C ALA A 311 -13.07 12.53 -19.70
N VAL A 312 -13.14 11.32 -20.22
CA VAL A 312 -13.12 11.03 -21.66
C VAL A 312 -14.55 11.05 -22.18
N ARG A 313 -14.78 11.62 -23.36
CA ARG A 313 -16.05 11.36 -24.05
C ARG A 313 -15.96 9.93 -24.55
N SER A 314 -16.93 9.09 -24.18
CA SER A 314 -17.10 7.77 -24.78
C SER A 314 -16.75 7.86 -26.27
N LYS A 315 -15.67 7.19 -26.68
CA LYS A 315 -15.40 7.00 -28.09
C LYS A 315 -16.61 6.21 -28.62
N ALA A 316 -17.24 6.79 -29.62
CA ALA A 316 -18.60 6.48 -30.00
C ALA A 316 -18.75 5.06 -30.58
N ALA A 317 -20.01 4.60 -30.45
CA ALA A 317 -20.66 3.47 -31.08
C ALA A 317 -20.15 2.09 -30.63
N ASP A 318 -21.08 1.28 -30.11
CA ASP A 318 -20.93 -0.17 -30.12
C ASP A 318 -20.40 -0.57 -31.49
N ASP A 319 -19.23 -1.21 -31.52
CA ASP A 319 -18.67 -1.74 -32.77
C ASP A 319 -19.80 -2.47 -33.51
N ALA A 320 -19.90 -2.30 -34.83
CA ALA A 320 -20.98 -2.90 -35.62
C ALA A 320 -21.11 -4.43 -35.41
N LEU A 321 -20.00 -5.06 -35.00
CA LEU A 321 -19.93 -6.46 -34.59
C LEU A 321 -20.60 -6.74 -33.22
N MET A 322 -20.48 -5.84 -32.25
CA MET A 322 -21.15 -5.94 -30.94
C MET A 322 -22.63 -5.55 -30.99
N GLY A 323 -23.03 -4.81 -32.02
CA GLY A 323 -24.43 -4.51 -32.33
C GLY A 323 -25.19 -5.66 -32.98
N ASN A 324 -24.49 -6.69 -33.49
CA ASN A 324 -25.11 -7.87 -34.09
C ASN A 324 -25.10 -9.07 -33.13
N PRO A 325 -26.07 -10.00 -33.22
CA PRO A 325 -26.12 -11.17 -32.37
C PRO A 325 -24.98 -12.17 -32.63
N CYS A 326 -24.32 -12.11 -33.80
CA CYS A 326 -23.16 -12.96 -34.13
C CYS A 326 -21.94 -12.68 -33.24
N GLY A 327 -21.63 -11.41 -32.99
CA GLY A 327 -20.43 -10.99 -32.24
C GLY A 327 -20.48 -11.36 -30.76
N LYS A 328 -21.66 -11.70 -30.25
CA LYS A 328 -21.91 -12.15 -28.87
C LYS A 328 -22.37 -13.61 -28.80
N CYS A 329 -22.39 -14.33 -29.93
CA CYS A 329 -22.95 -15.67 -30.01
C CYS A 329 -22.01 -16.69 -29.34
N PRO A 330 -22.44 -17.40 -28.28
CA PRO A 330 -21.59 -18.38 -27.58
C PRO A 330 -21.32 -19.64 -28.40
N VAL A 331 -22.13 -19.89 -29.44
CA VAL A 331 -22.03 -21.06 -30.32
C VAL A 331 -21.65 -20.68 -31.75
N PHE A 332 -20.96 -19.54 -31.93
CA PHE A 332 -20.57 -19.02 -33.23
C PHE A 332 -19.82 -20.05 -34.08
N GLU A 333 -18.87 -20.76 -33.49
CA GLU A 333 -18.05 -21.77 -34.18
C GLU A 333 -18.85 -22.99 -34.67
N GLN A 334 -20.05 -23.23 -34.12
CA GLN A 334 -20.90 -24.38 -34.47
C GLN A 334 -21.98 -24.00 -35.50
N CYS A 335 -22.02 -22.74 -35.93
CA CYS A 335 -23.04 -22.22 -36.83
C CYS A 335 -22.61 -22.38 -38.29
N HIS A 336 -23.19 -23.38 -38.97
CA HIS A 336 -22.94 -23.65 -40.38
C HIS A 336 -24.24 -23.79 -41.19
N MET A 337 -24.13 -23.71 -42.51
CA MET A 337 -25.26 -23.92 -43.39
C MET A 337 -25.61 -25.42 -43.44
N GLY A 338 -26.84 -25.78 -43.08
CA GLY A 338 -27.32 -27.16 -43.08
C GLY A 338 -27.05 -27.97 -41.80
N SER A 339 -26.41 -27.40 -40.78
CA SER A 339 -26.28 -27.99 -39.45
C SER A 339 -27.50 -27.70 -38.56
N ALA A 340 -27.60 -28.41 -37.43
CA ALA A 340 -28.65 -28.19 -36.43
C ALA A 340 -28.64 -26.74 -35.88
N ILE A 341 -27.46 -26.15 -35.75
CA ILE A 341 -27.26 -24.73 -35.46
C ILE A 341 -26.92 -24.06 -36.79
N SER A 342 -27.83 -23.23 -37.31
CA SER A 342 -27.64 -22.55 -38.59
C SER A 342 -28.14 -21.10 -38.51
N PRO A 343 -27.64 -20.19 -39.36
CA PRO A 343 -28.14 -18.82 -39.41
C PRO A 343 -29.65 -18.76 -39.72
N THR A 344 -30.15 -19.66 -40.56
CA THR A 344 -31.55 -19.72 -41.01
C THR A 344 -32.52 -20.10 -39.89
N THR A 345 -32.09 -20.94 -38.95
CA THR A 345 -32.87 -21.40 -37.78
C THR A 345 -32.44 -20.72 -36.48
N CYS A 346 -31.63 -19.66 -36.56
CA CYS A 346 -31.00 -19.03 -35.41
C CYS A 346 -32.02 -18.29 -34.53
N VAL A 347 -32.15 -18.74 -33.28
CA VAL A 347 -33.03 -18.10 -32.28
C VAL A 347 -32.53 -16.71 -31.89
N TYR A 348 -31.20 -16.49 -31.82
CA TYR A 348 -30.61 -15.19 -31.47
C TYR A 348 -30.93 -14.11 -32.51
N TYR A 349 -30.87 -14.46 -33.81
CA TYR A 349 -31.27 -13.55 -34.88
C TYR A 349 -32.77 -13.29 -34.89
N LYS A 350 -33.57 -14.32 -34.67
CA LYS A 350 -35.03 -14.17 -34.62
C LYS A 350 -35.44 -13.20 -33.51
N ASN A 351 -34.96 -13.41 -32.29
CA ASN A 351 -35.25 -12.53 -31.16
C ASN A 351 -34.68 -11.11 -31.33
N TRP A 352 -33.57 -10.96 -32.06
CA TRP A 352 -32.98 -9.66 -32.35
C TRP A 352 -33.68 -8.93 -33.50
N LEU A 353 -34.38 -9.62 -34.40
CA LEU A 353 -35.18 -8.99 -35.46
C LEU A 353 -36.65 -8.77 -35.03
N ASP A 354 -37.13 -9.53 -34.05
CA ASP A 354 -38.43 -9.37 -33.41
C ASP A 354 -38.39 -8.16 -32.43
N PHE A 355 -38.32 -6.94 -32.98
CA PHE A 355 -38.49 -5.67 -32.24
C PHE A 355 -39.94 -5.17 -32.25
#